data_AF-A0ABD5DDX8-F1
#
_entry.id   AF-A0ABD5DDX8-F1
#
_cell.length_a   1.000
_cell.length_b   1.000
_cell.length_c   1.000
_cell.angle_alpha   90.00
_cell.angle_beta   90.00
_cell.angle_gamma   90.00
#
_symmetry.space_group_name_H-M   'P 1'
#
loop_
_entity.id
_entity.type
_entity.pdbx_description
1 polymer ?
#
loop_
_entity_poly.entity_id
_entity_poly.type
_entity_poly.pdbx_seq_one_letter_code
_entity_poly.pdbx_strand_id
1 'polypeptide(L)'
;VDVATPQGTWAIDTGFIVYNDRTYPRFMGLLSELGIGGQKTQMSFSVHNPTSGLEYNGHSLTSLFAQRRNLLKPAFWGLLSEIVRFNRLAKLALTEALD
;
A
#
# COMPACT_ATOMS: atom_id res chain seq x y z
N VAL A 1 -20.29 0.07 -9.09
CA VAL A 1 -20.26 -0.98 -10.13
C VAL A 1 -20.80 -2.26 -9.53
N ASP A 2 -21.76 -2.89 -10.21
CA ASP A 2 -22.33 -4.14 -9.74
C ASP A 2 -21.47 -5.33 -10.20
N VAL A 3 -21.16 -6.23 -9.27
CA VAL A 3 -20.33 -7.41 -9.52
C VAL A 3 -21.14 -8.66 -9.17
N ALA A 4 -21.34 -9.52 -10.16
CA ALA A 4 -21.96 -10.82 -9.95
C ALA A 4 -20.94 -11.82 -9.36
N THR A 5 -21.27 -12.45 -8.24
CA THR A 5 -20.48 -13.50 -7.60
C THR A 5 -21.35 -14.74 -7.36
N PRO A 6 -20.76 -15.92 -7.07
CA PRO A 6 -21.52 -17.10 -6.67
C PRO A 6 -22.40 -16.89 -5.42
N GLN A 7 -22.15 -15.84 -4.64
CA GLN A 7 -22.90 -15.48 -3.44
C GLN A 7 -23.96 -14.39 -3.69
N GLY A 8 -24.10 -13.89 -4.92
CA GLY A 8 -25.07 -12.87 -5.30
C GLY A 8 -24.45 -11.67 -6.02
N THR A 9 -25.26 -10.65 -6.27
CA THR A 9 -24.80 -9.40 -6.89
C THR A 9 -24.44 -8.38 -5.82
N TRP A 10 -23.22 -7.84 -5.90
CA TRP A 10 -22.71 -6.86 -4.95
C TRP A 10 -22.54 -5.50 -5.61
N ALA A 11 -23.10 -4.46 -4.99
CA ALA A 11 -22.86 -3.08 -5.40
C ALA A 11 -21.53 -2.60 -4.81
N ILE A 12 -20.48 -2.54 -5.64
CA ILE A 12 -19.14 -2.13 -5.23
C ILE A 12 -18.91 -0.66 -5.60
N ASP A 13 -18.60 0.19 -4.62
CA ASP A 13 -18.18 1.56 -4.89
C ASP A 13 -16.72 1.60 -5.30
N THR A 14 -16.46 1.86 -6.58
CA THR A 14 -15.09 1.87 -7.14
C THR A 14 -14.37 3.20 -6.91
N GLY A 15 -15.11 4.25 -6.52
CA GLY A 15 -14.55 5.60 -6.35
C GLY A 15 -13.81 5.78 -5.04
N PHE A 16 -14.20 5.05 -3.99
CA PHE A 16 -13.60 5.23 -2.66
C PHE A 16 -13.65 3.93 -1.85
N ILE A 17 -12.56 3.16 -1.93
CA ILE A 17 -12.52 1.78 -1.40
C ILE A 17 -11.87 1.74 0.00
N VAL A 18 -10.97 2.67 0.33
CA VAL A 18 -10.18 2.66 1.58
C VAL A 18 -9.85 4.08 2.08
N TYR A 19 -9.76 4.23 3.41
CA TYR A 19 -9.30 5.46 4.08
C TYR A 19 -8.45 5.13 5.32
N ASN A 20 -7.77 6.13 5.88
CA ASN A 20 -7.02 6.03 7.14
C ASN A 20 -7.10 7.31 7.97
N ASP A 21 -6.83 7.17 9.26
CA ASP A 21 -6.84 8.23 10.27
C ASP A 21 -5.87 9.38 9.98
N ARG A 22 -4.71 9.09 9.39
CA ARG A 22 -3.67 10.09 9.10
C ARG A 22 -4.03 11.02 7.96
N THR A 23 -4.59 10.49 6.88
CA THR A 23 -4.83 11.25 5.63
C THR A 23 -6.28 11.68 5.46
N TYR A 24 -7.23 11.08 6.19
CA TYR A 24 -8.67 11.35 6.06
C TYR A 24 -9.39 11.74 7.36
N PRO A 25 -8.82 12.57 8.26
CA PRO A 25 -9.45 12.88 9.55
C PRO A 25 -10.83 13.55 9.39
N ARG A 26 -10.98 14.47 8.43
CA ARG A 26 -12.26 15.16 8.17
C ARG A 26 -13.32 14.24 7.60
N PHE A 27 -12.94 13.34 6.70
CA PHE A 27 -13.85 12.37 6.11
C PHE A 27 -14.33 11.36 7.16
N MET A 28 -13.45 10.91 8.06
CA MET A 28 -13.85 10.08 9.20
C MET A 28 -14.84 10.79 10.12
N GLY A 29 -14.67 12.10 10.35
CA GLY A 29 -15.63 12.92 11.08
C GLY A 29 -17.02 12.92 10.41
N LEU A 30 -17.06 13.18 9.10
CA LEU A 30 -18.30 13.14 8.32
C LEU A 30 -18.99 11.77 8.40
N LEU A 31 -18.25 10.67 8.22
CA LEU A 31 -18.82 9.33 8.32
C LEU A 31 -19.37 9.05 9.73
N SER A 32 -18.68 9.53 10.77
CA SER A 32 -19.14 9.40 12.16
C SER A 32 -20.43 10.17 12.41
N GLU A 33 -20.56 11.39 11.89
CA GLU A 33 -21.79 12.19 12.00
C GLU A 33 -22.97 11.51 11.29
N LEU A 34 -22.71 10.83 10.18
CA LEU A 34 -23.69 10.05 9.43
C LEU A 34 -23.97 8.65 10.01
N GLY A 35 -23.26 8.25 11.08
CA GLY A 35 -23.38 6.92 11.68
C GLY A 35 -22.84 5.77 10.81
N ILE A 36 -21.99 6.06 9.83
CA ILE A 36 -21.43 5.08 8.89
C ILE A 36 -20.14 4.50 9.48
N GLY A 37 -20.15 3.19 9.77
CA GLY A 37 -19.00 2.46 10.28
C GLY A 37 -18.06 1.98 9.17
N GLY A 38 -16.75 2.09 9.42
CA GLY A 38 -15.74 1.48 8.56
C GLY A 38 -15.43 0.03 8.94
N GLN A 39 -14.98 -0.75 7.96
CA GLN A 39 -14.43 -2.08 8.20
C GLN A 39 -12.89 -2.00 8.23
N LYS A 40 -12.28 -2.54 9.29
CA LYS A 40 -10.82 -2.61 9.37
C LYS A 40 -10.27 -3.49 8.25
N THR A 41 -9.29 -2.97 7.52
CA THR A 41 -8.59 -3.68 6.46
C THR A 41 -7.10 -3.34 6.51
N GLN A 42 -6.26 -4.24 5.98
CA GLN A 42 -4.83 -3.99 5.84
C GLN A 42 -4.56 -3.42 4.45
N MET A 43 -3.95 -2.24 4.41
CA MET A 43 -3.42 -1.69 3.17
C MET A 43 -1.99 -2.21 2.96
N SER A 44 -1.81 -3.07 1.98
CA SER A 44 -0.50 -3.53 1.54
C SER A 44 -0.29 -3.23 0.07
N PHE A 45 0.98 -3.06 -0.32
CA PHE A 45 1.39 -2.89 -1.71
C PHE A 45 2.28 -4.08 -2.09
N SER A 46 2.01 -4.67 -3.25
CA SER A 46 2.80 -5.76 -3.80
C SER A 46 3.01 -5.60 -5.29
N VAL A 47 4.14 -6.10 -5.77
CA VAL A 47 4.53 -6.08 -7.17
C VAL A 47 4.90 -7.51 -7.57
N HIS A 48 4.34 -7.96 -8.68
CA HIS A 48 4.77 -9.15 -9.39
C HIS A 48 5.22 -8.75 -10.79
N ASN A 49 6.46 -9.04 -11.15
CA ASN A 49 7.02 -8.78 -12.47
C ASN A 49 7.34 -10.12 -13.15
N PRO A 50 6.54 -10.55 -14.13
CA PRO A 50 6.75 -11.82 -14.84
C PRO A 50 8.09 -11.87 -15.59
N THR A 51 8.52 -10.75 -16.16
CA THR A 51 9.73 -10.67 -16.99
C THR A 51 11.01 -10.85 -16.17
N SER A 52 11.08 -10.27 -14.98
CA SER A 52 12.24 -10.40 -14.09
C SER A 52 12.10 -11.51 -13.05
N GLY A 53 10.89 -12.07 -12.90
CA GLY A 53 10.53 -13.02 -11.85
C GLY A 53 10.56 -12.41 -10.44
N LEU A 54 10.60 -11.07 -10.33
CA LEU A 54 10.63 -10.36 -9.06
C LEU A 54 9.25 -10.34 -8.42
N GLU A 55 9.20 -10.75 -7.17
CA GLU A 55 8.06 -10.55 -6.29
C GLU A 55 8.51 -9.74 -5.09
N TYR A 56 7.74 -8.69 -4.79
CA TYR A 56 8.01 -7.77 -3.70
C TYR A 56 6.71 -7.44 -2.99
N ASN A 57 6.72 -7.52 -1.66
CA ASN A 57 5.64 -7.04 -0.81
C ASN A 57 6.26 -6.35 0.40
N GLY A 58 5.94 -5.07 0.61
CA GLY A 58 6.55 -4.25 1.64
C GLY A 58 5.94 -4.37 3.05
N HIS A 59 4.99 -5.29 3.26
CA HIS A 59 4.18 -5.33 4.48
C HIS A 59 4.90 -5.91 5.71
N SER A 60 5.68 -6.98 5.56
CA SER A 60 6.45 -7.61 6.65
C SER A 60 7.79 -8.13 6.13
N LEU A 61 8.75 -8.40 7.03
CA LEU A 61 10.03 -9.00 6.63
C LEU A 61 9.84 -10.35 5.90
N THR A 62 8.85 -11.13 6.33
CA THR A 62 8.51 -12.40 5.69
C THR A 62 7.93 -12.21 4.29
N SER A 63 7.09 -11.19 4.07
CA SER A 63 6.56 -10.88 2.74
C SER A 63 7.57 -10.18 1.84
N LEU A 64 8.52 -9.45 2.44
CA LEU A 64 9.65 -8.84 1.74
C LEU A 64 10.57 -9.92 1.14
N PHE A 65 10.82 -11.00 1.89
CA PHE A 65 11.55 -12.18 1.43
C PHE A 65 10.62 -13.35 1.09
N ALA A 66 9.44 -13.07 0.52
CA ALA A 66 8.53 -14.10 0.03
C ALA A 66 9.28 -15.14 -0.84
N GLN A 67 10.24 -14.65 -1.63
CA GLN A 67 11.25 -15.46 -2.27
C GLN A 67 12.53 -15.51 -1.40
N ARG A 68 12.72 -16.58 -0.62
CA ARG A 68 13.87 -16.75 0.31
C ARG A 68 15.23 -16.56 -0.36
N ARG A 69 15.36 -16.89 -1.66
CA ARG A 69 16.58 -16.66 -2.46
C ARG A 69 17.04 -15.19 -2.45
N ASN A 70 16.13 -14.25 -2.23
CA ASN A 70 16.44 -12.82 -2.19
C ASN A 70 17.27 -12.43 -0.96
N LEU A 71 17.30 -13.26 0.10
CA LEU A 71 18.21 -13.08 1.23
C LEU A 71 19.68 -13.10 0.80
N LEU A 72 20.02 -13.90 -0.22
CA LEU A 72 21.38 -14.06 -0.71
C LEU A 72 21.64 -13.28 -2.01
N LYS A 73 20.68 -12.47 -2.48
CA LYS A 73 20.77 -11.76 -3.76
C LYS A 73 21.22 -10.31 -3.54
N PRO A 74 22.47 -9.92 -3.86
CA PRO A 74 22.97 -8.57 -3.61
C PRO A 74 22.14 -7.48 -4.30
N ALA A 75 21.67 -7.75 -5.53
CA ALA A 75 20.80 -6.83 -6.27
C ALA A 75 19.48 -6.53 -5.55
N PHE A 76 18.93 -7.50 -4.78
CA PHE A 76 17.71 -7.28 -4.01
C PHE A 76 17.97 -6.36 -2.80
N TRP A 77 19.09 -6.56 -2.10
CA TRP A 77 19.51 -5.64 -1.04
C TRP A 77 19.81 -4.24 -1.57
N GLY A 78 20.39 -4.13 -2.76
CA GLY A 78 20.56 -2.86 -3.48
C GLY A 78 19.24 -2.12 -3.68
N LEU A 79 18.21 -2.82 -4.18
CA LEU A 79 16.86 -2.26 -4.31
C LEU A 79 16.30 -1.76 -2.97
N LEU A 80 16.42 -2.54 -1.89
CA LEU A 80 15.95 -2.12 -0.56
C LEU A 80 16.67 -0.87 -0.05
N SER A 81 17.99 -0.80 -0.23
CA SER A 81 18.79 0.37 0.12
C SER A 81 18.34 1.61 -0.66
N GLU A 82 18.11 1.46 -1.97
CA GLU A 82 17.62 2.54 -2.83
C GLU A 82 16.24 3.04 -2.42
N ILE A 83 15.33 2.16 -2.02
CA ILE A 83 14.01 2.55 -1.49
C ILE A 83 14.16 3.43 -0.24
N VAL A 84 15.02 3.03 0.70
CA VAL A 84 15.27 3.80 1.93
C VAL A 84 15.95 5.14 1.61
N ARG A 85 16.92 5.13 0.70
CA ARG A 85 17.62 6.33 0.22
C ARG A 85 16.64 7.31 -0.42
N PHE A 86 15.81 6.85 -1.35
CA PHE A 86 14.78 7.65 -2.00
C PHE A 86 13.83 8.29 -1.00
N ASN A 87 13.29 7.51 -0.04
CA ASN A 87 12.38 8.03 0.98
C ASN A 87 13.02 9.13 1.85
N ARG A 88 14.33 9.04 2.11
CA ARG A 88 15.07 10.09 2.83
C ARG A 88 15.22 11.34 1.98
N LEU A 89 15.70 11.20 0.75
CA LEU A 89 15.94 12.32 -0.17
C LEU A 89 14.64 13.04 -0.55
N ALA A 90 13.56 12.31 -0.79
CA ALA A 90 12.26 12.89 -1.11
C ALA A 90 11.73 13.77 0.02
N LYS A 91 11.92 13.35 1.28
CA LYS A 91 11.52 14.16 2.45
C LYS A 91 12.37 15.42 2.57
N LEU A 92 13.69 15.31 2.36
CA LEU A 92 14.59 16.47 2.39
C LEU A 92 14.24 17.48 1.30
N ALA A 93 14.08 17.02 0.06
CA ALA A 93 13.69 17.87 -1.06
C ALA A 93 12.35 18.56 -0.85
N LEU A 94 11.38 17.88 -0.20
CA LEU A 94 10.11 18.49 0.16
C LEU A 94 10.30 19.62 1.20
N THR A 95 11.15 19.42 2.20
CA THR A 95 11.44 20.46 3.20
C THR A 95 12.14 21.66 2.56
N GLU A 96 13.17 21.43 1.75
CA GLU A 96 13.89 22.50 1.03
C GLU A 96 12.99 23.30 0.08
N ALA A 97 11.97 22.66 -0.53
CA ALA A 97 11.05 23.36 -1.43
C ALA A 97 9.99 24.21 -0.70
N LEU A 98 9.86 24.06 0.63
CA LEU A 98 8.93 24.81 1.47
C LEU A 98 9.60 25.99 2.19
N ASP A 99 10.94 26.04 2.19
CA ASP A 99 11.77 27.14 2.68
C ASP A 99 12.08 28.16 1.57
#